data_AF-A0A1D1YBQ4-F1
#
_entry.id   AF-A0A1D1YBQ4-F1
#
_cell.length_a   1.000
_cell.length_b   1.000
_cell.length_c   1.000
_cell.angle_alpha   90.00
_cell.angle_beta   90.00
_cell.angle_gamma   90.00
#
_symmetry.space_group_name_H-M   'P 1'
#
loop_
_entity.id
_entity.type
_entity.pdbx_description
1 polymer ?
#
loop_
_entity_poly.entity_id
_entity_poly.type
_entity_poly.pdbx_seq_one_letter_code
_entity_poly.pdbx_strand_id
1 'polypeptide(L)'
;MFRQLNQHINLCHTKPSTSPPPALAVPLPFAARPPAGNRAHLSSSRFAGPAAPRSWPGLQSWRESPLNENRTWGPDGSQQSPPAPPTSGVCGDDPPVDVVPSLAEFGALVLSTPDPLAKARVSHLAFRRWLRRELPIGEFRPPDRPARPMKPVLVSMRDVPAPKNSGLPLNAYMLHNLAHVELNAIDLAWDTVARFSPLREVLGEQFFSDFAHVADEESRHFSWCSQRLAELGFNYGDMPAHDLLWSECERSSQSVAARLAVIPLVQEARGLDAGPRLVQKLLGFGDHRSAKIVSKDCRGGSCTCCSWCLLVPCSM
;
A
#
# COMPACT_ATOMS: atom_id res chain seq x y z
N MET A 1 18.49 -1.09 -9.64
CA MET A 1 17.50 -0.11 -9.16
C MET A 1 17.91 0.56 -7.85
N PHE A 2 18.15 -0.16 -6.74
CA PHE A 2 18.50 0.44 -5.43
C PHE A 2 19.86 1.18 -5.33
N ARG A 3 20.91 0.79 -6.08
CA ARG A 3 22.21 1.49 -6.03
C ARG A 3 22.23 2.80 -6.84
N GLN A 4 21.41 2.93 -7.88
CA GLN A 4 21.36 4.13 -8.72
C GLN A 4 20.53 5.26 -8.08
N LEU A 5 19.49 4.94 -7.28
CA LEU A 5 18.74 5.96 -6.53
C LEU A 5 19.62 6.67 -5.48
N ASN A 6 20.51 5.96 -4.79
CA ASN A 6 21.31 6.54 -3.71
C ASN A 6 22.47 7.43 -4.18
N GLN A 7 22.90 7.31 -5.44
CA GLN A 7 24.00 8.11 -5.99
C GLN A 7 23.55 9.46 -6.56
N HIS A 8 22.26 9.65 -6.87
CA HIS A 8 21.74 10.92 -7.40
C HIS A 8 21.02 11.80 -6.37
N ILE A 9 20.57 11.24 -5.23
CA ILE A 9 19.98 12.03 -4.13
C ILE A 9 21.03 12.97 -3.47
N ASN A 10 22.32 12.63 -3.52
CA ASN A 10 23.39 13.45 -2.95
C ASN A 10 23.90 14.59 -3.85
N LEU A 11 23.37 14.75 -5.06
CA LEU A 11 23.85 15.78 -6.01
C LEU A 11 23.01 17.07 -6.03
N CYS A 12 21.88 17.12 -5.30
CA CYS A 12 21.00 18.30 -5.29
C CYS A 12 21.08 19.16 -4.01
N HIS A 13 22.04 18.89 -3.12
CA HIS A 13 22.29 19.74 -1.95
C HIS A 13 23.78 20.08 -1.83
N THR A 14 24.15 21.31 -2.16
CA THR A 14 24.94 22.20 -1.28
C THR A 14 25.10 23.59 -1.88
N LYS A 15 24.75 24.60 -1.05
CA LYS A 15 24.97 26.05 -1.19
C LYS A 15 26.34 26.42 -0.54
N PRO A 16 26.80 27.69 -0.58
CA PRO A 16 28.22 28.04 -0.78
C PRO A 16 29.09 28.12 0.48
N SER A 17 30.38 28.33 0.18
CA SER A 17 31.59 28.33 1.01
C SER A 17 31.57 29.09 2.34
N THR A 18 32.18 28.48 3.36
CA THR A 18 33.00 29.16 4.38
C THR A 18 34.11 28.20 4.85
N SER A 19 35.36 28.65 4.77
CA SER A 19 36.58 27.93 5.16
C SER A 19 36.80 27.89 6.68
N PRO A 20 37.43 26.82 7.24
CA PRO A 20 38.03 26.86 8.57
C PRO A 20 39.58 26.81 8.54
N PRO A 21 40.28 27.36 9.55
CA PRO A 21 41.75 27.40 9.65
C PRO A 21 42.34 26.14 10.32
N PRO A 22 43.69 25.98 10.38
CA PRO A 22 44.35 24.67 10.26
C PRO A 22 44.65 23.93 11.58
N ALA A 23 45.08 22.69 11.35
CA ALA A 23 45.27 21.56 12.27
C ALA A 23 46.24 21.75 13.44
N LEU A 24 45.98 21.00 14.53
CA LEU A 24 46.97 20.61 15.53
C LEU A 24 47.01 19.09 15.63
N ALA A 25 48.20 18.54 15.35
CA ALA A 25 48.54 17.13 15.44
C ALA A 25 48.91 16.76 16.89
N VAL A 26 48.49 15.57 17.33
CA VAL A 26 49.02 14.90 18.54
C VAL A 26 49.18 13.39 18.22
N PRO A 27 50.32 12.75 18.56
CA PRO A 27 50.68 11.42 18.06
C PRO A 27 50.13 10.26 18.93
N LEU A 28 49.86 9.12 18.29
CA LEU A 28 49.54 7.85 18.96
C LEU A 28 50.83 7.10 19.33
N PRO A 29 50.91 6.41 20.50
CA PRO A 29 52.06 5.61 20.85
C PRO A 29 51.98 4.18 20.27
N PHE A 30 53.17 3.67 20.00
CA PHE A 30 53.52 2.30 19.62
C PHE A 30 52.74 1.20 20.37
N ALA A 31 52.29 0.19 19.64
CA ALA A 31 52.06 -1.15 20.20
C ALA A 31 52.55 -2.24 19.24
N ALA A 32 53.15 -3.26 19.85
CA ALA A 32 54.14 -4.18 19.30
C ALA A 32 53.59 -5.25 18.33
N ARG A 33 54.51 -5.75 17.52
CA ARG A 33 54.35 -6.81 16.51
C ARG A 33 54.42 -8.20 17.16
N PRO A 34 53.46 -9.12 16.99
CA PRO A 34 53.61 -10.51 17.41
C PRO A 34 54.26 -11.39 16.31
N PRO A 35 54.82 -12.56 16.68
CA PRO A 35 55.77 -13.31 15.85
C PRO A 35 55.09 -14.18 14.78
N ALA A 36 55.90 -14.54 13.80
CA ALA A 36 55.55 -15.38 12.66
C ALA A 36 55.07 -16.78 13.09
N GLY A 37 53.87 -17.16 12.64
CA GLY A 37 53.31 -18.50 12.82
C GLY A 37 52.43 -18.89 11.63
N ASN A 38 52.89 -19.93 10.91
CA ASN A 38 52.23 -20.79 9.92
C ASN A 38 51.17 -20.20 8.96
N ARG A 39 51.54 -20.18 7.67
CA ARG A 39 50.63 -20.12 6.51
C ARG A 39 49.64 -21.27 6.56
N ALA A 40 48.41 -21.00 6.99
CA ALA A 40 47.25 -21.77 6.57
C ALA A 40 46.74 -21.18 5.24
N HIS A 41 46.64 -22.03 4.21
CA HIS A 41 46.02 -21.66 2.94
C HIS A 41 44.54 -21.33 3.15
N LEU A 42 44.22 -20.04 3.29
CA LEU A 42 42.85 -19.55 3.14
C LEU A 42 42.49 -19.61 1.66
N SER A 43 41.74 -20.65 1.29
CA SER A 43 41.04 -20.71 0.02
C SER A 43 40.20 -19.44 -0.13
N SER A 44 40.39 -18.70 -1.22
CA SER A 44 39.59 -17.51 -1.50
C SER A 44 38.15 -17.95 -1.71
N SER A 45 37.30 -17.82 -0.68
CA SER A 45 35.87 -17.88 -0.91
C SER A 45 35.54 -16.68 -1.78
N ARG A 46 35.16 -16.94 -3.03
CA ARG A 46 34.53 -15.92 -3.87
C ARG A 46 33.34 -15.42 -3.08
N PHE A 47 33.37 -14.16 -2.64
CA PHE A 47 32.15 -13.49 -2.23
C PHE A 47 31.24 -13.54 -3.45
N ALA A 48 30.23 -14.40 -3.40
CA ALA A 48 29.16 -14.38 -4.38
C ALA A 48 28.60 -12.95 -4.35
N GLY A 49 28.62 -12.29 -5.51
CA GLY A 49 27.95 -10.99 -5.64
C GLY A 49 26.50 -11.11 -5.17
N PRO A 50 25.89 -10.00 -4.69
CA PRO A 50 24.51 -10.03 -4.22
C PRO A 50 23.64 -10.66 -5.31
N ALA A 51 22.91 -11.72 -4.95
CA ALA A 51 21.98 -12.37 -5.86
C ALA A 51 21.04 -11.31 -6.45
N ALA A 52 20.76 -11.41 -7.74
CA ALA A 52 19.77 -10.54 -8.37
C ALA A 52 18.46 -10.64 -7.55
N PRO A 53 17.79 -9.50 -7.28
CA PRO A 53 16.56 -9.50 -6.50
C PRO A 53 15.58 -10.48 -7.13
N ARG A 54 15.13 -11.48 -6.35
CA ARG A 54 14.17 -12.47 -6.82
C ARG A 54 12.81 -11.79 -6.91
N SER A 55 12.35 -11.56 -8.13
CA SER A 55 10.96 -11.16 -8.37
C SER A 55 10.02 -12.29 -7.95
N TRP A 56 8.87 -11.93 -7.38
CA TRP A 56 7.82 -12.91 -7.13
C TRP A 56 7.41 -13.62 -8.44
N PRO A 57 7.34 -14.95 -8.48
CA PRO A 57 7.02 -15.68 -9.71
C PRO A 57 5.70 -15.29 -10.36
N GLY A 58 4.72 -14.83 -9.57
CA GLY A 58 3.40 -14.40 -10.07
C GLY A 58 3.35 -12.94 -10.56
N LEU A 59 4.42 -12.16 -10.42
CA LEU A 59 4.38 -10.70 -10.63
C LEU A 59 3.97 -10.33 -12.05
N GLN A 60 4.49 -11.05 -13.04
CA GLN A 60 4.16 -10.78 -14.44
C GLN A 60 2.71 -11.15 -14.75
N SER A 61 2.26 -12.33 -14.29
CA SER A 61 0.87 -12.75 -14.44
C SER A 61 -0.11 -11.81 -13.75
N TRP A 62 0.28 -11.21 -12.62
CA TRP A 62 -0.51 -10.22 -11.91
C TRP A 62 -0.57 -8.91 -12.71
N ARG A 63 0.56 -8.40 -13.23
CA ARG A 63 0.60 -7.20 -14.09
C ARG A 63 -0.23 -7.34 -15.36
N GLU A 64 -0.25 -8.54 -15.94
CA GLU A 64 -1.00 -8.85 -17.16
C GLU A 64 -2.47 -9.22 -16.88
N SER A 65 -2.87 -9.29 -15.61
CA SER A 65 -4.26 -9.63 -15.29
C SER A 65 -5.21 -8.54 -15.83
N PRO A 66 -6.34 -8.95 -16.44
CA PRO A 66 -7.28 -7.99 -17.01
C PRO A 66 -7.97 -7.19 -15.90
N LEU A 67 -8.49 -6.02 -16.27
CA LEU A 67 -9.35 -5.23 -15.39
C LEU A 67 -10.46 -6.12 -14.83
N ASN A 68 -10.54 -6.20 -13.52
CA ASN A 68 -11.52 -7.03 -12.85
C ASN A 68 -12.72 -6.17 -12.46
N GLU A 69 -13.87 -6.36 -13.09
CA GLU A 69 -15.10 -5.58 -12.86
C GLU A 69 -15.95 -6.08 -11.67
N ASN A 70 -15.49 -7.10 -10.94
CA ASN A 70 -16.29 -7.72 -9.88
C ASN A 70 -16.33 -6.84 -8.62
N ARG A 71 -17.27 -5.90 -8.54
CA ARG A 71 -17.37 -4.92 -7.44
C ARG A 71 -18.38 -5.30 -6.35
N THR A 72 -19.16 -6.35 -6.54
CA THR A 72 -20.14 -6.84 -5.56
C THR A 72 -19.95 -8.33 -5.29
N TRP A 73 -20.57 -8.81 -4.22
CA TRP A 73 -20.56 -10.22 -3.82
C TRP A 73 -21.97 -10.79 -3.83
N GLY A 74 -22.28 -11.62 -4.84
CA GLY A 74 -23.57 -12.28 -5.00
C GLY A 74 -23.72 -13.57 -4.18
N PRO A 75 -24.76 -14.38 -4.44
CA PRO A 75 -24.95 -15.69 -3.80
C PRO A 75 -23.80 -16.66 -4.07
N ASP A 76 -23.30 -16.68 -5.32
CA ASP A 76 -22.30 -17.64 -5.79
C ASP A 76 -20.85 -17.15 -5.70
N GLY A 77 -20.63 -15.87 -5.33
CA GLY A 77 -19.30 -15.27 -5.21
C GLY A 77 -19.21 -13.84 -5.72
N SER A 78 -18.00 -13.37 -5.99
CA SER A 78 -17.75 -12.05 -6.56
C SER A 78 -18.37 -11.92 -7.96
N GLN A 79 -19.11 -10.85 -8.22
CA GLN A 79 -19.80 -10.59 -9.48
C GLN A 79 -19.63 -9.13 -9.88
N GLN A 80 -19.86 -8.84 -11.16
CA GLN A 80 -19.91 -7.47 -11.66
C GLN A 80 -21.08 -6.74 -11.03
N SER A 81 -20.93 -5.43 -10.80
CA SER A 81 -22.09 -4.63 -10.39
C SER A 81 -23.15 -4.70 -11.50
N PRO A 82 -24.45 -4.75 -11.15
CA PRO A 82 -25.49 -4.53 -12.13
C PRO A 82 -25.21 -3.19 -12.86
N PRO A 83 -25.42 -3.11 -14.18
CA PRO A 83 -25.39 -1.82 -14.86
C PRO A 83 -26.37 -0.89 -14.16
N ALA A 84 -25.92 0.32 -13.82
CA ALA A 84 -26.80 1.32 -13.23
C ALA A 84 -28.04 1.48 -14.12
N PRO A 85 -29.26 1.57 -13.56
CA PRO A 85 -30.43 1.89 -14.37
C PRO A 85 -30.19 3.20 -15.14
N PRO A 86 -30.76 3.37 -16.34
CA PRO A 86 -30.63 4.63 -17.09
C PRO A 86 -31.24 5.76 -16.26
N THR A 87 -30.39 6.56 -15.62
CA THR A 87 -30.82 7.70 -14.80
C THR A 87 -31.30 8.82 -15.72
N SER A 88 -32.62 8.90 -15.88
CA SER A 88 -33.28 10.15 -16.22
C SER A 88 -33.30 11.01 -14.96
N GLY A 89 -32.46 12.04 -14.89
CA GLY A 89 -32.45 13.01 -13.80
C GLY A 89 -31.19 12.95 -12.93
N VAL A 90 -30.46 14.05 -12.94
CA VAL A 90 -29.27 14.33 -12.12
C VAL A 90 -29.65 14.29 -10.64
N CYS A 91 -29.30 13.18 -9.98
CA CYS A 91 -29.06 13.10 -8.54
C CYS A 91 -27.83 12.20 -8.37
N GLY A 92 -26.66 12.78 -8.16
CA GLY A 92 -25.43 12.02 -7.94
C GLY A 92 -24.25 12.96 -7.72
N ASP A 93 -23.81 13.06 -6.47
CA ASP A 93 -22.57 13.72 -6.02
C ASP A 93 -21.30 12.97 -6.51
N ASP A 94 -21.29 12.48 -7.75
CA ASP A 94 -20.07 11.93 -8.35
C ASP A 94 -19.23 13.12 -8.86
N PRO A 95 -17.95 13.25 -8.47
CA PRO A 95 -17.10 14.34 -8.92
C PRO A 95 -17.01 14.35 -10.45
N PRO A 96 -16.86 15.50 -11.13
CA PRO A 96 -16.76 15.56 -12.59
C PRO A 96 -15.43 14.93 -13.05
N VAL A 97 -15.45 13.62 -13.27
CA VAL A 97 -14.25 12.80 -13.51
C VAL A 97 -13.71 12.89 -14.95
N ASP A 98 -14.48 13.46 -15.86
CA ASP A 98 -14.11 13.59 -17.28
C ASP A 98 -12.99 14.62 -17.52
N VAL A 99 -12.68 15.45 -16.53
CA VAL A 99 -11.73 16.58 -16.65
C VAL A 99 -10.35 16.25 -16.06
N VAL A 100 -10.17 15.10 -15.41
CA VAL A 100 -8.91 14.77 -14.72
C VAL A 100 -7.82 14.39 -15.73
N PRO A 101 -6.75 15.19 -15.90
CA PRO A 101 -5.82 15.03 -17.02
C PRO A 101 -4.72 13.97 -16.84
N SER A 102 -4.48 13.47 -15.63
CA SER A 102 -3.38 12.53 -15.37
C SER A 102 -3.62 11.56 -14.22
N LEU A 103 -2.81 10.50 -14.17
CA LEU A 103 -2.86 9.50 -13.10
C LEU A 103 -2.53 10.10 -11.72
N ALA A 104 -1.59 11.04 -11.65
CA ALA A 104 -1.23 11.73 -10.41
C ALA A 104 -2.38 12.62 -9.90
N GLU A 105 -3.07 13.32 -10.79
CA GLU A 105 -4.27 14.12 -10.42
C GLU A 105 -5.42 13.23 -9.98
N PHE A 106 -5.61 12.08 -10.63
CA PHE A 106 -6.53 11.06 -10.15
C PHE A 106 -6.19 10.59 -8.74
N GLY A 107 -4.91 10.33 -8.46
CA GLY A 107 -4.47 9.98 -7.11
C GLY A 107 -4.83 11.06 -6.08
N ALA A 108 -4.64 12.33 -6.41
CA ALA A 108 -5.04 13.44 -5.54
C ALA A 108 -6.58 13.56 -5.38
N LEU A 109 -7.36 13.29 -6.44
CA LEU A 109 -8.83 13.24 -6.37
C LEU A 109 -9.30 12.11 -5.46
N VAL A 110 -8.74 10.90 -5.59
CA VAL A 110 -9.05 9.76 -4.72
C VAL A 110 -8.74 10.11 -3.27
N LEU A 111 -7.55 10.66 -3.01
CA LEU A 111 -7.16 11.10 -1.67
C LEU A 111 -8.05 12.21 -1.12
N SER A 112 -8.61 13.07 -1.96
CA SER A 112 -9.51 14.16 -1.54
C SER A 112 -10.97 13.71 -1.39
N THR A 113 -11.31 12.47 -1.76
CA THR A 113 -12.68 11.93 -1.67
C THR A 113 -12.95 11.41 -0.25
N PRO A 114 -13.88 11.99 0.53
CA PRO A 114 -14.10 11.60 1.92
C PRO A 114 -14.89 10.30 2.07
N ASP A 115 -15.91 10.06 1.23
CA ASP A 115 -16.73 8.85 1.32
C ASP A 115 -15.91 7.61 0.90
N PRO A 116 -15.79 6.56 1.74
CA PRO A 116 -14.95 5.40 1.43
C PRO A 116 -15.40 4.61 0.21
N LEU A 117 -16.72 4.51 -0.03
CA LEU A 117 -17.25 3.78 -1.19
C LEU A 117 -17.06 4.59 -2.47
N ALA A 118 -17.30 5.90 -2.45
CA ALA A 118 -16.99 6.80 -3.56
C ALA A 118 -15.48 6.78 -3.85
N LYS A 119 -14.62 6.79 -2.83
CA LYS A 119 -13.17 6.67 -2.97
C LYS A 119 -12.79 5.38 -3.71
N ALA A 120 -13.39 4.25 -3.32
CA ALA A 120 -13.18 2.98 -4.01
C ALA A 120 -13.64 3.03 -5.49
N ARG A 121 -14.79 3.65 -5.78
CA ARG A 121 -15.28 3.84 -7.17
C ARG A 121 -14.34 4.71 -8.00
N VAL A 122 -13.88 5.84 -7.47
CA VAL A 122 -12.94 6.74 -8.17
C VAL A 122 -11.59 6.05 -8.39
N SER A 123 -11.10 5.27 -7.41
CA SER A 123 -9.88 4.45 -7.55
C SER A 123 -9.98 3.51 -8.75
N HIS A 124 -11.08 2.76 -8.84
CA HIS A 124 -11.32 1.86 -9.95
C HIS A 124 -11.43 2.58 -11.30
N LEU A 125 -12.14 3.71 -11.34
CA LEU A 125 -12.26 4.52 -12.54
C LEU A 125 -10.90 5.03 -13.05
N ALA A 126 -10.04 5.49 -12.15
CA ALA A 126 -8.70 5.92 -12.46
C ALA A 126 -7.88 4.79 -13.10
N PHE A 127 -7.87 3.60 -12.48
CA PHE A 127 -7.14 2.45 -13.00
C PHE A 127 -7.68 1.96 -14.35
N ARG A 128 -9.01 1.97 -14.52
CA ARG A 128 -9.64 1.64 -15.81
C ARG A 128 -9.20 2.57 -16.94
N ARG A 129 -9.17 3.89 -16.70
CA ARG A 129 -8.70 4.87 -17.70
C ARG A 129 -7.20 4.74 -17.98
N TRP A 130 -6.41 4.44 -16.95
CA TRP A 130 -5.00 4.13 -17.09
C TRP A 130 -4.76 2.94 -18.02
N LEU A 131 -5.45 1.81 -17.80
CA LEU A 131 -5.31 0.62 -18.66
C LEU A 131 -5.74 0.86 -20.11
N ARG A 132 -6.69 1.78 -20.34
CA ARG A 132 -7.10 2.20 -21.69
C ARG A 132 -6.12 3.16 -22.36
N ARG A 133 -5.00 3.49 -21.71
CA ARG A 133 -3.97 4.43 -22.19
C ARG A 133 -4.51 5.84 -22.41
N GLU A 134 -5.55 6.21 -21.66
CA GLU A 134 -6.19 7.53 -21.77
C GLU A 134 -5.49 8.60 -20.91
N LEU A 135 -4.57 8.19 -20.03
CA LEU A 135 -3.95 9.06 -19.03
C LEU A 135 -2.42 8.97 -19.10
N PRO A 136 -1.69 10.10 -19.14
CA PRO A 136 -0.28 10.13 -18.76
C PRO A 136 -0.15 9.98 -17.24
N ILE A 137 1.06 9.69 -16.75
CA ILE A 137 1.35 9.70 -15.30
C ILE A 137 1.09 11.11 -14.73
N GLY A 138 1.57 12.14 -15.43
CA GLY A 138 1.49 13.54 -15.01
C GLY A 138 2.31 13.85 -13.77
N GLU A 139 2.10 15.03 -13.21
CA GLU A 139 2.64 15.45 -11.92
C GLU A 139 1.57 16.21 -11.16
N PHE A 140 1.35 15.85 -9.89
CA PHE A 140 0.44 16.60 -9.04
C PHE A 140 0.79 16.40 -7.57
N ARG A 141 0.60 17.45 -6.77
CA ARG A 141 0.83 17.38 -5.33
C ARG A 141 -0.42 16.83 -4.63
N PRO A 142 -0.38 15.64 -4.02
CA PRO A 142 -1.51 15.15 -3.24
C PRO A 142 -1.69 15.99 -1.96
N PRO A 143 -2.87 15.93 -1.31
CA PRO A 143 -3.04 16.46 0.03
C PRO A 143 -2.07 15.78 1.01
N ASP A 144 -1.76 16.44 2.12
CA ASP A 144 -0.86 15.87 3.14
C ASP A 144 -1.48 14.65 3.82
N ARG A 145 -2.82 14.59 3.88
CA ARG A 145 -3.61 13.46 4.40
C ARG A 145 -4.81 13.16 3.51
N PRO A 146 -5.30 11.91 3.48
CA PRO A 146 -6.50 11.57 2.75
C PRO A 146 -7.71 12.13 3.50
N ALA A 147 -8.68 12.63 2.75
CA ALA A 147 -10.00 12.92 3.28
C ALA A 147 -10.61 11.66 3.91
N ARG A 148 -11.19 11.85 5.08
CA ARG A 148 -11.87 10.82 5.87
C ARG A 148 -13.26 11.36 6.25
N PRO A 149 -14.28 10.50 6.33
CA PRO A 149 -15.55 10.88 6.94
C PRO A 149 -15.39 11.01 8.45
N MET A 150 -16.40 11.54 9.15
CA MET A 150 -16.36 11.72 10.61
C MET A 150 -16.17 10.41 11.40
N LYS A 151 -16.51 9.26 10.81
CA LYS A 151 -16.39 7.93 11.41
C LYS A 151 -15.67 6.99 10.46
N PRO A 152 -14.80 6.06 10.91
CA PRO A 152 -14.48 5.77 12.31
C PRO A 152 -13.68 6.89 12.96
N VAL A 153 -13.80 7.02 14.28
CA VAL A 153 -12.87 7.85 15.07
C VAL A 153 -11.50 7.19 15.02
N LEU A 154 -10.49 7.95 14.60
CA LEU A 154 -9.12 7.46 14.52
C LEU A 154 -8.42 7.62 15.87
N VAL A 155 -7.91 6.53 16.42
CA VAL A 155 -7.30 6.45 17.75
C VAL A 155 -5.92 5.79 17.69
N SER A 156 -5.20 5.78 18.82
CA SER A 156 -3.94 5.03 18.88
C SER A 156 -4.20 3.52 18.85
N MET A 157 -3.20 2.74 18.46
CA MET A 157 -3.29 1.26 18.45
C MET A 157 -3.76 0.65 19.78
N ARG A 158 -3.44 1.29 20.91
CA ARG A 158 -3.77 0.80 22.26
C ARG A 158 -5.23 1.08 22.63
N ASP A 159 -5.83 2.06 21.96
CA ASP A 159 -7.18 2.55 22.25
C ASP A 159 -8.23 1.95 21.31
N VAL A 160 -7.82 1.13 20.33
CA VAL A 160 -8.76 0.34 19.54
C VAL A 160 -9.45 -0.67 20.46
N PRO A 161 -10.79 -0.67 20.55
CA PRO A 161 -11.51 -1.56 21.45
C PRO A 161 -11.21 -3.03 21.14
N ALA A 162 -11.00 -3.84 22.17
CA ALA A 162 -10.95 -5.28 22.02
C ALA A 162 -12.31 -5.82 21.53
N PRO A 163 -12.37 -6.98 20.83
CA PRO A 163 -13.62 -7.50 20.26
C PRO A 163 -14.79 -7.52 21.25
N LYS A 164 -14.54 -7.92 22.50
CA LYS A 164 -15.54 -8.00 23.58
C LYS A 164 -16.17 -6.65 23.96
N ASN A 165 -15.44 -5.55 23.75
CA ASN A 165 -15.84 -4.20 24.15
C ASN A 165 -16.19 -3.32 22.94
N SER A 166 -16.15 -3.88 21.73
CA SER A 166 -16.35 -3.13 20.49
C SER A 166 -17.83 -2.82 20.19
N GLY A 167 -18.76 -3.51 20.84
CA GLY A 167 -20.18 -3.47 20.49
C GLY A 167 -20.56 -4.24 19.22
N LEU A 168 -19.57 -4.85 18.55
CA LEU A 168 -19.77 -5.65 17.34
C LEU A 168 -19.66 -7.16 17.63
N PRO A 169 -20.43 -8.02 16.93
CA PRO A 169 -20.14 -9.45 16.92
C PRO A 169 -18.79 -9.71 16.27
N LEU A 170 -18.18 -10.84 16.62
CA LEU A 170 -16.78 -11.13 16.27
C LEU A 170 -16.52 -11.08 14.75
N ASN A 171 -17.44 -11.57 13.92
CA ASN A 171 -17.32 -11.52 12.46
C ASN A 171 -17.37 -10.08 11.92
N ALA A 172 -18.28 -9.24 12.41
CA ALA A 172 -18.35 -7.82 12.03
C ALA A 172 -17.11 -7.05 12.52
N TYR A 173 -16.64 -7.30 13.75
CA TYR A 173 -15.40 -6.73 14.27
C TYR A 173 -14.20 -7.03 13.36
N MET A 174 -14.08 -8.27 12.90
CA MET A 174 -12.97 -8.68 12.04
C MET A 174 -13.07 -8.06 10.65
N LEU A 175 -14.27 -8.03 10.05
CA LEU A 175 -14.49 -7.40 8.74
C LEU A 175 -14.32 -5.89 8.79
N HIS A 176 -14.70 -5.21 9.87
CA HIS A 176 -14.48 -3.77 10.03
C HIS A 176 -12.98 -3.44 10.07
N ASN A 177 -12.20 -4.21 10.82
CA ASN A 177 -10.75 -4.05 10.83
C ASN A 177 -10.13 -4.31 9.46
N LEU A 178 -10.56 -5.37 8.77
CA LEU A 178 -10.08 -5.67 7.43
C LEU A 178 -10.43 -4.52 6.46
N ALA A 179 -11.68 -4.08 6.41
CA ALA A 179 -12.10 -2.92 5.62
C ALA A 179 -11.26 -1.66 5.93
N HIS A 180 -10.87 -1.45 7.18
CA HIS A 180 -9.97 -0.34 7.53
C HIS A 180 -8.57 -0.50 6.93
N VAL A 181 -8.02 -1.72 6.92
CA VAL A 181 -6.73 -2.01 6.27
C VAL A 181 -6.83 -1.78 4.77
N GLU A 182 -7.86 -2.33 4.12
CA GLU A 182 -8.12 -2.18 2.69
C GLU A 182 -8.23 -0.71 2.28
N LEU A 183 -9.02 0.08 3.02
CA LEU A 183 -9.17 1.50 2.72
C LEU A 183 -7.85 2.28 2.84
N ASN A 184 -7.04 2.00 3.88
CA ASN A 184 -5.73 2.65 4.00
C ASN A 184 -4.78 2.22 2.88
N ALA A 185 -4.89 1.00 2.37
CA ALA A 185 -4.03 0.54 1.28
C ALA A 185 -4.38 1.25 -0.05
N ILE A 186 -5.66 1.54 -0.30
CA ILE A 186 -6.09 2.44 -1.40
C ILE A 186 -5.40 3.79 -1.27
N ASP A 187 -5.52 4.43 -0.10
CA ASP A 187 -4.92 5.75 0.15
C ASP A 187 -3.41 5.73 -0.04
N LEU A 188 -2.74 4.72 0.51
CA LEU A 188 -1.30 4.60 0.47
C LEU A 188 -0.76 4.38 -0.95
N ALA A 189 -1.47 3.60 -1.76
CA ALA A 189 -1.12 3.35 -3.14
C ALA A 189 -1.26 4.63 -3.98
N TRP A 190 -2.37 5.35 -3.85
CA TRP A 190 -2.57 6.62 -4.56
C TRP A 190 -1.65 7.74 -4.06
N ASP A 191 -1.33 7.79 -2.77
CA ASP A 191 -0.30 8.69 -2.25
C ASP A 191 1.05 8.42 -2.90
N THR A 192 1.43 7.14 -3.03
CA THR A 192 2.69 6.75 -3.65
C THR A 192 2.72 7.15 -5.13
N VAL A 193 1.62 6.96 -5.86
CA VAL A 193 1.49 7.38 -7.26
C VAL A 193 1.62 8.90 -7.40
N ALA A 194 0.83 9.67 -6.66
CA ALA A 194 0.79 11.13 -6.82
C ALA A 194 2.06 11.78 -6.26
N ARG A 195 2.47 11.42 -5.04
CA ARG A 195 3.58 12.08 -4.32
C ARG A 195 4.93 11.88 -5.01
N PHE A 196 5.16 10.72 -5.61
CA PHE A 196 6.42 10.42 -6.30
C PHE A 196 6.34 10.58 -7.82
N SER A 197 5.24 11.11 -8.35
CA SER A 197 5.10 11.45 -9.77
C SER A 197 6.20 12.37 -10.35
N PRO A 198 6.82 13.30 -9.58
CA PRO A 198 7.97 14.06 -10.08
C PRO A 198 9.20 13.19 -10.40
N LEU A 199 9.28 11.97 -9.86
CA LEU A 199 10.37 11.02 -10.07
C LEU A 199 10.09 10.01 -11.19
N ARG A 200 9.04 10.21 -12.01
CA ARG A 200 8.61 9.23 -13.01
C ARG A 200 9.69 8.79 -14.00
N GLU A 201 10.58 9.70 -14.38
CA GLU A 201 11.70 9.41 -15.29
C GLU A 201 12.70 8.40 -14.68
N VAL A 202 12.84 8.42 -13.35
CA VAL A 202 13.75 7.55 -12.60
C VAL A 202 13.07 6.23 -12.23
N LEU A 203 11.80 6.28 -11.82
CA LEU A 203 11.05 5.12 -11.33
C LEU A 203 10.45 4.29 -12.48
N GLY A 204 10.22 4.92 -13.63
CA GLY A 204 9.61 4.30 -14.79
C GLY A 204 8.09 4.11 -14.64
N GLU A 205 7.41 3.96 -15.77
CA GLU A 205 5.95 3.84 -15.81
C GLU A 205 5.41 2.64 -15.03
N GLN A 206 6.12 1.51 -15.07
CA GLN A 206 5.69 0.28 -14.41
C GLN A 206 5.48 0.47 -12.91
N PHE A 207 6.30 1.30 -12.25
CA PHE A 207 6.15 1.61 -10.83
C PHE A 207 4.77 2.20 -10.53
N PHE A 208 4.34 3.19 -11.31
CA PHE A 208 3.05 3.85 -11.11
C PHE A 208 1.88 2.94 -11.52
N SER A 209 2.05 2.19 -12.60
CA SER A 209 1.05 1.21 -13.04
C SER A 209 0.82 0.13 -11.97
N ASP A 210 1.89 -0.34 -11.33
CA ASP A 210 1.80 -1.34 -10.26
C ASP A 210 1.04 -0.79 -9.05
N PHE A 211 1.37 0.41 -8.57
CA PHE A 211 0.65 1.00 -7.43
C PHE A 211 -0.82 1.35 -7.77
N ALA A 212 -1.10 1.83 -8.98
CA ALA A 212 -2.48 2.04 -9.42
C ALA A 212 -3.28 0.72 -9.48
N HIS A 213 -2.62 -0.37 -9.88
CA HIS A 213 -3.24 -1.69 -9.90
C HIS A 213 -3.53 -2.20 -8.48
N VAL A 214 -2.57 -2.06 -7.54
CA VAL A 214 -2.80 -2.36 -6.12
C VAL A 214 -4.02 -1.57 -5.62
N ALA A 215 -4.10 -0.27 -5.90
CA ALA A 215 -5.22 0.55 -5.45
C ALA A 215 -6.60 0.09 -6.00
N ASP A 216 -6.65 -0.46 -7.22
CA ASP A 216 -7.87 -1.07 -7.78
C ASP A 216 -8.25 -2.35 -7.03
N GLU A 217 -7.28 -3.22 -6.73
CA GLU A 217 -7.55 -4.45 -5.98
C GLU A 217 -8.09 -4.18 -4.58
N GLU A 218 -7.45 -3.27 -3.85
CA GLU A 218 -7.90 -2.96 -2.48
C GLU A 218 -9.24 -2.21 -2.47
N SER A 219 -9.56 -1.46 -3.54
CA SER A 219 -10.89 -0.85 -3.72
C SER A 219 -12.01 -1.89 -3.81
N ARG A 220 -11.72 -3.01 -4.47
CA ARG A 220 -12.63 -4.14 -4.60
C ARG A 220 -12.77 -4.89 -3.28
N HIS A 221 -11.66 -5.15 -2.59
CA HIS A 221 -11.65 -5.83 -1.29
C HIS A 221 -12.39 -5.02 -0.23
N PHE A 222 -12.17 -3.70 -0.18
CA PHE A 222 -12.92 -2.78 0.65
C PHE A 222 -14.43 -2.85 0.36
N SER A 223 -14.81 -2.80 -0.92
CA SER A 223 -16.22 -2.84 -1.33
C SER A 223 -16.92 -4.13 -0.89
N TRP A 224 -16.27 -5.29 -1.02
CA TRP A 224 -16.82 -6.56 -0.54
C TRP A 224 -16.95 -6.62 0.99
N CYS A 225 -15.96 -6.10 1.72
CA CYS A 225 -16.02 -6.03 3.18
C CYS A 225 -17.15 -5.10 3.64
N SER A 226 -17.27 -3.92 3.03
CA SER A 226 -18.33 -2.96 3.33
C SER A 226 -19.72 -3.52 3.03
N GLN A 227 -19.88 -4.20 1.88
CA GLN A 227 -21.13 -4.89 1.56
C GLN A 227 -21.46 -5.93 2.63
N ARG A 228 -20.48 -6.76 3.02
CA ARG A 228 -20.72 -7.84 3.99
C ARG A 228 -21.02 -7.30 5.39
N LEU A 229 -20.42 -6.20 5.80
CA LEU A 229 -20.77 -5.51 7.04
C LEU A 229 -22.23 -5.08 7.02
N ALA A 230 -22.68 -4.44 5.93
CA ALA A 230 -24.07 -4.00 5.77
C ALA A 230 -25.06 -5.18 5.85
N GLU A 231 -24.72 -6.31 5.21
CA GLU A 231 -25.52 -7.55 5.31
C GLU A 231 -25.61 -8.12 6.74
N LEU A 232 -24.61 -7.84 7.58
CA LEU A 232 -24.59 -8.23 8.99
C LEU A 232 -25.29 -7.19 9.89
N GLY A 233 -25.77 -6.08 9.34
CA GLY A 233 -26.43 -4.99 10.07
C GLY A 233 -25.47 -3.94 10.65
N PHE A 234 -24.23 -3.87 10.16
CA PHE A 234 -23.20 -2.95 10.63
C PHE A 234 -22.60 -2.14 9.49
N ASN A 235 -21.90 -1.06 9.81
CA ASN A 235 -21.24 -0.20 8.85
C ASN A 235 -19.75 -0.05 9.17
N TYR A 236 -18.97 0.22 8.14
CA TYR A 236 -17.63 0.77 8.34
C TYR A 236 -17.75 2.12 9.05
N GLY A 237 -17.07 2.27 10.19
CA GLY A 237 -17.20 3.43 11.07
C GLY A 237 -17.93 3.19 12.39
N ASP A 238 -18.56 2.02 12.57
CA ASP A 238 -19.28 1.70 13.81
C ASP A 238 -18.36 1.46 15.02
N MET A 239 -17.06 1.27 14.81
CA MET A 239 -16.07 1.23 15.88
C MET A 239 -14.83 2.08 15.56
N PRO A 240 -14.11 2.60 16.59
CA PRO A 240 -12.84 3.28 16.38
C PRO A 240 -11.82 2.42 15.62
N ALA A 241 -10.95 3.07 14.86
CA ALA A 241 -9.89 2.42 14.10
C ALA A 241 -8.53 3.12 14.34
N HIS A 242 -7.43 2.45 14.06
CA HIS A 242 -6.10 3.01 14.32
C HIS A 242 -5.55 3.81 13.15
N ASP A 243 -4.72 4.82 13.39
CA ASP A 243 -4.09 5.62 12.32
C ASP A 243 -2.65 5.21 11.96
N LEU A 244 -2.16 4.06 12.47
CA LEU A 244 -0.73 3.74 12.43
C LEU A 244 -0.15 3.73 11.00
N LEU A 245 -0.81 3.05 10.06
CA LEU A 245 -0.26 2.88 8.70
C LEU A 245 -0.06 4.23 8.01
N TRP A 246 -1.01 5.15 8.19
CA TRP A 246 -0.88 6.49 7.62
C TRP A 246 0.19 7.32 8.33
N SER A 247 0.32 7.23 9.66
CA SER A 247 1.39 7.94 10.37
C SER A 247 2.80 7.56 9.86
N GLU A 248 3.01 6.30 9.47
CA GLU A 248 4.28 5.85 8.89
C GLU A 248 4.41 6.22 7.39
N CYS A 249 3.28 6.35 6.68
CA CYS A 249 3.22 6.93 5.34
C CYS A 249 3.70 8.39 5.32
N GLU A 250 3.25 9.19 6.29
CA GLU A 250 3.64 10.60 6.44
C GLU A 250 5.13 10.74 6.72
N ARG A 251 5.65 9.92 7.65
CA ARG A 251 7.08 9.90 8.01
C ARG A 251 7.99 9.54 6.84
N SER A 252 7.50 8.73 5.90
CA SER A 252 8.23 8.30 4.71
C SER A 252 7.93 9.14 3.46
N SER A 253 7.11 10.18 3.56
CA SER A 253 6.61 11.00 2.43
C SER A 253 7.70 11.65 1.57
N GLN A 254 8.88 11.87 2.12
CA GLN A 254 10.00 12.54 1.44
C GLN A 254 10.97 11.59 0.75
N SER A 255 10.78 10.27 0.84
CA SER A 255 11.72 9.30 0.29
C SER A 255 11.02 8.03 -0.19
N VAL A 256 11.09 7.76 -1.49
CA VAL A 256 10.60 6.51 -2.09
C VAL A 256 11.24 5.31 -1.42
N ALA A 257 12.55 5.35 -1.18
CA ALA A 257 13.26 4.24 -0.54
C ALA A 257 12.76 4.01 0.90
N ALA A 258 12.51 5.08 1.67
CA ALA A 258 11.93 4.95 3.00
C ALA A 258 10.50 4.42 2.93
N ARG A 259 9.68 4.88 1.96
CA ARG A 259 8.31 4.40 1.76
C ARG A 259 8.28 2.90 1.50
N LEU A 260 9.10 2.45 0.57
CA LEU A 260 9.19 1.05 0.16
C LEU A 260 9.83 0.15 1.23
N ALA A 261 10.58 0.70 2.20
CA ALA A 261 11.13 -0.07 3.30
C ALA A 261 10.19 -0.14 4.52
N VAL A 262 9.63 1.00 4.93
CA VAL A 262 8.85 1.11 6.18
C VAL A 262 7.48 0.48 6.04
N ILE A 263 6.77 0.72 4.93
CA ILE A 263 5.39 0.25 4.78
C ILE A 263 5.31 -1.28 4.81
N PRO A 264 6.12 -2.03 4.03
CA PRO A 264 6.12 -3.48 4.11
C PRO A 264 6.40 -3.98 5.52
N LEU A 265 7.34 -3.37 6.27
CA LEU A 265 7.61 -3.79 7.65
C LEU A 265 6.41 -3.58 8.59
N VAL A 266 5.70 -2.46 8.45
CA VAL A 266 4.50 -2.16 9.25
C VAL A 266 3.36 -3.12 8.92
N GLN A 267 3.21 -3.50 7.65
CA GLN A 267 2.19 -4.44 7.19
C GLN A 267 2.57 -5.91 7.46
N GLU A 268 3.83 -6.30 7.28
CA GLU A 268 4.39 -7.64 7.50
C GLU A 268 4.35 -8.04 8.97
N ALA A 269 4.67 -7.12 9.88
CA ALA A 269 4.48 -7.31 11.32
C ALA A 269 3.02 -7.64 11.71
N ARG A 270 2.07 -7.49 10.77
CA ARG A 270 0.63 -7.64 11.01
C ARG A 270 -0.07 -8.65 10.10
N GLY A 271 0.47 -8.98 8.92
CA GLY A 271 -0.37 -9.45 7.81
C GLY A 271 -0.02 -10.79 7.16
N LEU A 272 1.24 -11.26 7.24
CA LEU A 272 1.65 -12.42 6.43
C LEU A 272 0.90 -13.71 6.79
N ASP A 273 0.62 -13.92 8.09
CA ASP A 273 -0.19 -15.05 8.59
C ASP A 273 -1.64 -14.66 8.95
N ALA A 274 -2.01 -13.39 8.82
CA ALA A 274 -3.30 -12.91 9.33
C ALA A 274 -4.47 -13.35 8.46
N GLY A 275 -4.31 -13.38 7.13
CA GLY A 275 -5.35 -13.78 6.19
C GLY A 275 -5.87 -15.20 6.41
N PRO A 276 -5.02 -16.25 6.32
CA PRO A 276 -5.43 -17.62 6.55
C PRO A 276 -6.02 -17.84 7.95
N ARG A 277 -5.44 -17.21 8.98
CA ARG A 277 -5.96 -17.29 10.36
C ARG A 277 -7.34 -16.65 10.49
N LEU A 278 -7.58 -15.52 9.82
CA LEU A 278 -8.87 -14.86 9.80
C LEU A 278 -9.93 -15.73 9.10
N VAL A 279 -9.58 -16.34 7.97
CA VAL A 279 -10.47 -17.29 7.26
C VAL A 279 -10.86 -18.44 8.19
N GLN A 280 -9.89 -19.09 8.85
CA GLN A 280 -10.17 -20.19 9.77
C GLN A 280 -11.05 -19.76 10.95
N LYS A 281 -10.84 -18.55 11.47
CA LYS A 281 -11.65 -18.00 12.56
C LYS A 281 -13.09 -17.73 12.15
N LEU A 282 -13.31 -17.23 10.93
CA LEU A 282 -14.65 -17.02 10.36
C LEU A 282 -15.36 -18.36 10.10
N LEU A 283 -14.64 -19.37 9.59
CA LEU A 283 -15.18 -20.72 9.42
C LEU A 283 -15.57 -21.34 10.77
N GLY A 284 -14.72 -21.22 11.79
CA GLY A 284 -15.01 -21.71 13.14
C GLY A 284 -16.20 -20.99 13.81
N PHE A 285 -16.51 -19.76 13.39
CA PHE A 285 -17.71 -19.02 13.80
C PHE A 285 -18.96 -19.37 12.96
N GLY A 286 -18.83 -20.24 11.95
CA GLY A 286 -19.91 -20.63 11.03
C GLY A 286 -20.19 -19.64 9.89
N ASP A 287 -19.44 -18.53 9.80
CA ASP A 287 -19.65 -17.50 8.79
C ASP A 287 -18.87 -17.80 7.49
N HIS A 288 -19.38 -18.79 6.76
CA HIS A 288 -18.78 -19.27 5.51
C HIS A 288 -18.75 -18.20 4.42
N ARG A 289 -19.72 -17.29 4.40
CA ARG A 289 -19.78 -16.21 3.41
C ARG A 289 -18.65 -15.22 3.62
N SER A 290 -18.47 -14.73 4.85
CA SER A 290 -17.35 -13.85 5.20
C SER A 290 -16.01 -14.55 4.98
N ALA A 291 -15.89 -15.84 5.34
CA ALA A 291 -14.68 -16.61 5.09
C ALA A 291 -14.32 -16.71 3.59
N LYS A 292 -15.32 -16.87 2.70
CA LYS A 292 -15.10 -16.86 1.24
C LYS A 292 -14.65 -15.48 0.74
N ILE A 293 -15.23 -14.40 1.26
CA ILE A 293 -14.84 -13.02 0.91
C ILE A 293 -13.38 -12.78 1.29
N VAL A 294 -13.03 -12.98 2.57
CA VAL A 294 -11.66 -12.82 3.07
C VAL A 294 -10.70 -13.75 2.33
N SER A 295 -11.12 -14.99 2.05
CA SER A 295 -10.26 -15.92 1.32
C SER A 295 -10.04 -15.52 -0.14
N LYS A 296 -10.95 -14.75 -0.76
CA LYS A 296 -10.77 -14.25 -2.12
C LYS A 296 -9.87 -13.02 -2.15
N ASP A 297 -10.02 -12.14 -1.18
CA ASP A 297 -9.10 -11.05 -0.86
C ASP A 297 -7.67 -11.60 -0.64
N CYS A 298 -7.49 -12.57 0.25
CA CYS A 298 -6.17 -13.16 0.52
C CYS A 298 -5.61 -14.10 -0.57
N ARG A 299 -6.36 -14.47 -1.62
CA ARG A 299 -5.90 -15.42 -2.65
C ARG A 299 -5.27 -14.71 -3.84
N GLY A 300 -3.97 -14.95 -4.06
CA GLY A 300 -3.24 -14.53 -5.26
C GLY A 300 -1.88 -13.86 -5.00
N GLY A 301 -1.37 -13.93 -3.77
CA GLY A 301 -0.28 -13.01 -3.37
C GLY A 301 -0.79 -11.59 -3.08
N SER A 302 -2.11 -11.37 -3.13
CA SER A 302 -2.78 -10.07 -2.98
C SER A 302 -3.53 -9.93 -1.64
N CYS A 303 -2.99 -10.46 -0.52
CA CYS A 303 -3.31 -9.79 0.74
C CYS A 303 -2.82 -8.35 0.60
N THR A 304 -3.51 -7.35 1.14
CA THR A 304 -2.99 -5.98 1.31
C THR A 304 -1.56 -5.93 1.87
N CYS A 305 -1.21 -6.89 2.72
CA CYS A 305 0.14 -7.12 3.23
C CYS A 305 1.11 -7.71 2.19
N CYS A 306 0.63 -8.57 1.30
CA CYS A 306 1.46 -9.23 0.28
C CYS A 306 1.63 -8.34 -0.96
N SER A 307 0.59 -7.71 -1.53
CA SER A 307 0.71 -6.88 -2.75
C SER A 307 1.81 -5.80 -2.63
N TRP A 308 1.97 -5.22 -1.45
CA TRP A 308 3.07 -4.29 -1.13
C TRP A 308 4.44 -4.97 -1.03
N CYS A 309 4.54 -6.10 -0.31
CA CYS A 309 5.76 -6.92 -0.23
C CYS A 309 6.15 -7.55 -1.58
N LEU A 310 5.23 -7.62 -2.55
CA LEU A 310 5.48 -8.17 -3.88
C LEU A 310 6.18 -7.18 -4.82
N LEU A 311 5.96 -5.87 -4.62
CA LEU A 311 6.56 -4.81 -5.44
C LEU A 311 7.96 -4.40 -4.98
N VAL A 312 8.33 -4.77 -3.76
CA VAL A 312 9.66 -4.53 -3.19
C VAL A 312 10.33 -5.88 -2.93
N PRO A 313 11.38 -6.27 -3.68
CA PRO A 313 12.05 -7.53 -3.43
C PRO A 313 12.60 -7.54 -2.01
N CYS A 314 12.12 -8.45 -1.15
CA CYS A 314 12.76 -8.77 0.12
C CYS A 314 14.19 -9.22 -0.17
N SER A 315 15.15 -8.31 0.01
CA SER A 315 16.56 -8.61 0.12
C SER A 315 17.02 -8.02 1.45
N MET A 316 16.72 -8.74 2.52
CA MET A 316 17.55 -8.72 3.72
C MET A 316 18.45 -9.95 3.70
#